data_AF-H6N3H5-F1
#
_entry.id   AF-H6N3H5-F1
#
_cell.length_a   1.000
_cell.length_b   1.000
_cell.length_c   1.000
_cell.angle_alpha   90.00
_cell.angle_beta   90.00
_cell.angle_gamma   90.00
#
_symmetry.space_group_name_H-M   'P 1'
#
loop_
_entity.id
_entity.type
_entity.pdbx_description
1 polymer ?
#
loop_
_entity_poly.entity_id
_entity_poly.type
_entity_poly.pdbx_seq_one_letter_code
_entity_poly.pdbx_strand_id
1 'polypeptide(L)'
;MRHWLSIRAWDRFIPFLAFPPELRKVIYTTNSIESLNYQLRKVIKNRGHFPNDVAVRKLLWLAICDIEDKRAMQREKERGKPAGQRKAPGRLVEGQVVTNWKQALGQLALAYPDRIEPHLT
;
A
#
# COMPACT_ATOMS: atom_id res chain seq x y z
N MET A 1 6.68 22.29 -1.56
CA MET A 1 7.41 21.25 -2.33
C MET A 1 8.94 21.46 -2.34
N ARG A 2 9.57 22.00 -1.28
CA ARG A 2 11.04 22.25 -1.23
C ARG A 2 11.75 21.60 -0.02
N HIS A 3 11.19 20.54 0.59
CA HIS A 3 11.87 19.88 1.73
C HIS A 3 12.62 18.60 1.33
N TRP A 4 12.33 18.01 0.17
CA TRP A 4 12.78 16.65 -0.18
C TRP A 4 14.29 16.52 -0.46
N LEU A 5 14.99 17.65 -0.60
CA LEU A 5 16.44 17.71 -0.82
C LEU A 5 17.24 18.11 0.43
N SER A 6 16.62 18.18 1.61
CA SER A 6 17.39 18.46 2.82
C SER A 6 18.29 17.26 3.15
N ILE A 7 19.53 17.50 3.58
CA ILE A 7 20.48 16.48 4.07
C ILE A 7 19.81 15.49 5.05
N ARG A 8 18.82 15.94 5.83
CA ARG A 8 18.07 15.10 6.79
C ARG A 8 17.21 14.01 6.16
N ALA A 9 16.83 14.14 4.89
CA ALA A 9 16.09 13.09 4.18
C ALA A 9 17.03 11.97 3.71
N TRP A 10 18.30 12.29 3.49
CA TRP A 10 19.30 11.33 3.01
C TRP A 10 19.59 10.25 4.04
N ASP A 11 19.74 10.61 5.31
CA ASP A 11 19.94 9.66 6.42
C ASP A 11 18.79 8.65 6.54
N ARG A 12 17.56 9.06 6.18
CA ARG A 12 16.38 8.19 6.16
C ARG A 12 16.28 7.33 4.90
N PHE A 13 16.96 7.73 3.82
CA PHE A 13 16.96 7.02 2.55
C PHE A 13 18.06 5.96 2.46
N ILE A 14 19.23 6.17 3.09
CA ILE A 14 20.34 5.20 3.06
C ILE A 14 19.90 3.77 3.45
N PRO A 15 19.08 3.55 4.51
CA PRO A 15 18.62 2.21 4.86
C PRO A 15 17.83 1.51 3.74
N PHE A 16 17.13 2.27 2.90
CA PHE A 16 16.42 1.71 1.75
C PHE A 16 17.38 1.09 0.72
N LEU A 17 18.61 1.62 0.59
CA LEU A 17 19.61 1.08 -0.33
C LEU A 17 20.19 -0.26 0.13
N ALA A 18 20.08 -0.61 1.42
CA ALA A 18 20.47 -1.91 1.94
C ALA A 18 19.53 -3.04 1.48
N PHE A 19 18.36 -2.71 0.94
CA PHE A 19 17.45 -3.71 0.40
C PHE A 19 17.90 -4.21 -0.99
N PRO A 20 17.79 -5.54 -1.24
CA PRO A 20 18.04 -6.12 -2.56
C PRO A 20 17.21 -5.44 -3.67
N PRO A 21 17.69 -5.43 -4.93
CA PRO A 21 17.04 -4.72 -6.02
C PRO A 21 15.55 -5.10 -6.23
N GLU A 22 15.18 -6.38 -6.10
CA GLU A 22 13.79 -6.80 -6.28
C GLU A 22 12.89 -6.32 -5.14
N LEU A 23 13.42 -6.20 -3.93
CA LEU A 23 12.68 -5.67 -2.80
C LEU A 23 12.53 -4.15 -2.88
N ARG A 24 13.56 -3.43 -3.33
CA ARG A 24 13.45 -1.99 -3.61
C ARG A 24 12.34 -1.72 -4.63
N LYS A 25 12.20 -2.59 -5.65
CA LYS A 25 11.10 -2.52 -6.62
C LYS A 25 9.73 -2.57 -5.98
N VAL A 26 9.52 -3.55 -5.11
CA VAL A 26 8.28 -3.68 -4.35
C VAL A 26 8.02 -2.44 -3.50
N ILE A 27 9.01 -2.00 -2.73
CA ILE A 27 8.88 -0.88 -1.78
C ILE A 27 8.59 0.45 -2.50
N TYR A 28 9.22 0.72 -3.64
CA TYR A 28 8.98 1.99 -4.35
C TYR A 28 7.64 2.03 -5.07
N THR A 29 6.93 0.91 -5.24
CA THR A 29 5.60 0.92 -5.88
C THR A 29 4.59 1.65 -4.99
N THR A 30 4.50 2.97 -5.17
CA THR A 30 3.63 3.85 -4.39
C THR A 30 2.17 3.78 -4.82
N ASN A 31 1.85 3.07 -5.91
CA ASN A 31 0.49 3.01 -6.49
C ASN A 31 -0.60 2.72 -5.46
N SER A 32 -0.38 1.77 -4.55
CA SER A 32 -1.38 1.42 -3.52
C SER A 32 -1.58 2.54 -2.50
N ILE A 33 -0.47 3.15 -2.04
CA ILE A 33 -0.47 4.24 -1.06
C ILE A 33 -1.05 5.51 -1.69
N GLU A 34 -0.69 5.81 -2.92
CA GLU A 34 -1.20 6.95 -3.69
C GLU A 34 -2.70 6.81 -3.96
N SER A 35 -3.16 5.62 -4.37
CA SER A 35 -4.58 5.32 -4.59
C SER A 35 -5.40 5.53 -3.32
N LEU A 36 -4.93 5.02 -2.18
CA LEU A 36 -5.58 5.23 -0.89
C LEU A 36 -5.59 6.72 -0.50
N ASN A 37 -4.43 7.38 -0.57
CA ASN A 37 -4.31 8.80 -0.26
C ASN A 37 -5.21 9.67 -1.14
N TYR A 38 -5.38 9.33 -2.42
CA TYR A 38 -6.30 10.01 -3.31
C TYR A 38 -7.75 9.88 -2.85
N GLN A 39 -8.20 8.67 -2.50
CA GLN A 39 -9.57 8.44 -2.00
C GLN A 39 -9.81 9.16 -0.67
N LEU A 40 -8.86 9.08 0.28
CA LEU A 40 -8.97 9.78 1.56
C LEU A 40 -9.03 11.29 1.38
N ARG A 41 -8.17 11.86 0.51
CA ARG A 41 -8.23 13.29 0.16
C ARG A 41 -9.59 13.69 -0.41
N LYS A 42 -10.19 12.84 -1.26
CA LYS A 42 -11.51 13.09 -1.83
C LYS A 42 -12.60 13.16 -0.76
N VAL A 43 -12.56 12.28 0.24
CA VAL A 43 -13.53 12.26 1.34
C VAL A 43 -13.41 13.50 2.24
N ILE A 44 -12.19 13.94 2.53
CA ILE A 44 -11.96 15.09 3.41
C ILE A 44 -12.07 16.45 2.69
N LYS A 45 -11.94 16.50 1.36
CA LYS A 45 -11.88 17.76 0.59
C LYS A 45 -13.07 18.70 0.86
N ASN A 46 -14.25 18.14 1.10
CA ASN A 46 -15.48 18.91 1.33
C ASN A 46 -15.85 19.01 2.83
N ARG A 47 -14.95 18.61 3.72
CA ARG A 47 -15.13 18.73 5.18
C ARG A 47 -14.34 19.93 5.67
N GLY A 48 -15.02 20.87 6.32
CA GLY A 48 -14.42 22.03 6.96
C GLY A 48 -13.68 21.64 8.24
N HIS A 49 -13.85 22.42 9.31
CA HIS A 49 -13.26 22.10 10.60
C HIS A 49 -13.94 20.87 11.25
N PHE A 50 -13.14 20.02 11.89
CA PHE A 50 -13.67 18.91 12.66
C PHE A 50 -13.85 19.32 14.12
N PRO A 51 -14.92 18.89 14.80
CA PRO A 51 -15.19 19.30 16.18
C PRO A 51 -14.20 18.71 17.19
N ASN A 52 -13.54 17.59 16.87
CA ASN A 52 -12.47 16.97 17.65
C ASN A 52 -11.77 15.85 16.82
N ASP A 53 -10.67 15.33 17.34
CA ASP A 53 -9.90 14.27 16.67
C ASP A 53 -10.66 12.95 16.53
N VAL A 54 -11.59 12.65 17.44
CA VAL A 54 -12.42 11.43 17.37
C VAL A 54 -13.30 11.47 16.13
N ALA A 55 -13.86 12.63 15.79
CA ALA A 55 -14.67 12.82 14.59
C ALA A 55 -13.84 12.58 13.31
N VAL A 56 -12.60 13.08 13.26
CA VAL A 56 -11.68 12.82 12.14
C VAL A 56 -11.38 11.33 12.02
N ARG A 57 -11.01 10.67 13.12
CA ARG A 57 -10.69 9.24 13.14
C ARG A 57 -11.87 8.39 12.68
N LYS A 58 -13.08 8.70 13.16
CA LYS A 58 -14.30 7.99 12.76
C LYS A 58 -14.61 8.19 11.28
N LEU A 59 -14.46 9.40 10.75
CA LEU A 59 -14.66 9.66 9.33
C LEU A 59 -13.66 8.89 8.47
N LEU A 60 -12.37 8.92 8.81
CA LEU A 60 -11.34 8.20 8.07
C LEU A 60 -11.55 6.68 8.13
N TRP A 61 -11.96 6.14 9.28
CA TRP A 61 -12.31 4.73 9.40
C TRP A 61 -13.48 4.34 8.48
N LEU A 62 -14.58 5.11 8.53
CA LEU A 62 -15.73 4.88 7.64
C LEU A 62 -15.35 5.00 6.16
N ALA A 63 -14.46 5.94 5.82
CA ALA A 63 -13.96 6.09 4.47
C ALA A 63 -13.20 4.84 4.00
N ILE A 64 -12.35 4.26 4.86
CA ILE A 64 -11.61 3.04 4.55
C ILE A 64 -12.57 1.86 4.33
N CYS A 65 -13.57 1.69 5.20
CA CYS A 65 -14.61 0.67 5.05
C CYS A 65 -15.35 0.82 3.71
N ASP A 66 -15.84 2.03 3.39
CA ASP A 66 -16.55 2.30 2.13
C ASP A 66 -15.66 2.04 0.89
N ILE A 67 -14.37 2.36 0.95
CA ILE A 67 -13.41 2.05 -0.13
C ILE A 67 -13.29 0.53 -0.30
N GLU A 68 -13.12 -0.22 0.78
CA GLU A 68 -13.01 -1.68 0.71
C GLU A 68 -14.29 -2.34 0.22
N ASP A 69 -15.46 -1.91 0.70
CA ASP A 69 -16.76 -2.43 0.27
C ASP A 69 -16.98 -2.19 -1.23
N LYS A 70 -16.64 -0.99 -1.72
CA LYS A 70 -16.70 -0.68 -3.16
C LYS A 70 -15.78 -1.58 -3.99
N ARG A 71 -14.54 -1.79 -3.53
CA ARG A 71 -13.60 -2.69 -4.20
C ARG A 71 -14.07 -4.14 -4.14
N ALA A 72 -14.66 -4.59 -3.03
CA ALA A 72 -15.24 -5.92 -2.88
C ALA A 72 -16.39 -6.13 -3.88
N MET A 73 -17.32 -5.19 -3.97
CA MET A 73 -18.40 -5.24 -4.95
C MET A 73 -17.88 -5.28 -6.40
N GLN A 74 -16.81 -4.53 -6.72
CA GLN A 74 -16.18 -4.60 -8.04
C GLN A 74 -15.57 -5.97 -8.33
N ARG A 75 -14.89 -6.58 -7.36
CA ARG A 75 -14.33 -7.93 -7.48
C ARG A 75 -15.43 -8.97 -7.67
N GLU A 76 -16.52 -8.88 -6.93
CA GLU A 76 -17.68 -9.78 -7.09
C GLU A 76 -18.31 -9.67 -8.48
N LYS A 77 -18.44 -8.46 -9.03
CA LYS A 77 -18.91 -8.26 -10.42
C LYS A 77 -17.98 -8.86 -11.48
N GLU A 78 -16.72 -9.06 -11.15
CA GLU A 78 -15.71 -9.67 -12.03
C GLU A 78 -15.44 -11.13 -11.71
N ARG A 79 -16.17 -11.71 -10.76
CA ARG A 79 -16.04 -13.12 -10.37
C ARG A 79 -16.34 -14.01 -11.59
N GLY A 80 -15.46 -14.97 -11.84
CA GLY A 80 -15.54 -15.86 -13.01
C GLY A 80 -14.88 -15.34 -14.28
N LYS A 81 -14.48 -14.07 -14.37
CA LYS A 81 -13.70 -13.58 -15.52
C LYS A 81 -12.27 -14.18 -15.50
N PRO A 82 -11.63 -14.41 -16.66
CA PRO A 82 -10.21 -14.77 -16.73
C PRO A 82 -9.33 -13.71 -16.07
N ALA A 83 -8.20 -14.11 -15.47
CA ALA A 83 -7.34 -13.21 -14.69
C ALA A 83 -6.90 -11.96 -15.47
N GLY A 84 -6.55 -12.09 -16.76
CA GLY A 84 -6.13 -10.98 -17.61
C GLY A 84 -7.24 -9.98 -17.96
N GLN A 85 -8.50 -10.28 -17.66
CA GLN A 85 -9.65 -9.42 -17.93
C GLN A 85 -10.22 -8.76 -16.66
N ARG A 86 -9.69 -9.07 -15.49
CA ARG A 86 -10.09 -8.47 -14.22
C ARG A 86 -9.41 -7.10 -14.07
N LYS A 87 -10.18 -6.07 -13.78
CA LYS A 87 -9.72 -4.69 -13.56
C LYS A 87 -10.03 -4.20 -12.15
N ALA A 88 -10.80 -4.95 -11.37
CA ALA A 88 -11.14 -4.59 -10.00
C ALA A 88 -9.87 -4.43 -9.14
N PRO A 89 -9.79 -3.39 -8.29
CA PRO A 89 -8.66 -3.22 -7.40
C PRO A 89 -8.57 -4.38 -6.40
N GLY A 90 -7.35 -4.84 -6.11
CA GLY A 90 -7.06 -5.70 -4.96
C GLY A 90 -7.40 -5.02 -3.62
N ARG A 91 -7.46 -5.79 -2.54
CA ARG A 91 -7.78 -5.24 -1.20
C ARG A 91 -6.65 -4.30 -0.75
N LEU A 92 -6.98 -3.34 0.10
CA LEU A 92 -6.01 -2.38 0.62
C LEU A 92 -4.90 -3.04 1.44
N VAL A 93 -5.21 -4.12 2.16
CA VAL A 93 -4.26 -4.82 3.05
C VAL A 93 -3.76 -6.14 2.46
N GLU A 94 -4.55 -6.80 1.61
CA GLU A 94 -4.27 -8.16 1.14
C GLU A 94 -4.63 -8.35 -0.34
N GLY A 95 -3.83 -9.12 -1.08
CA GLY A 95 -4.22 -9.57 -2.42
C GLY A 95 -4.18 -8.51 -3.52
N GLN A 96 -3.49 -7.38 -3.31
CA GLN A 96 -2.89 -6.66 -4.45
C GLN A 96 -1.77 -7.54 -5.00
N VAL A 97 -1.82 -7.87 -6.29
CA VAL A 97 -0.73 -8.59 -6.95
C VAL A 97 0.45 -7.63 -7.02
N VAL A 98 1.38 -7.79 -6.08
CA VAL A 98 2.65 -7.08 -6.11
C VAL A 98 3.54 -7.79 -7.13
N THR A 99 3.89 -7.09 -8.20
CA THR A 99 4.83 -7.62 -9.18
C THR A 99 6.15 -7.94 -8.49
N ASN A 100 6.76 -9.06 -8.88
CA ASN A 100 8.05 -9.52 -8.38
C ASN A 100 8.11 -9.93 -6.90
N TRP A 101 6.97 -10.10 -6.20
CA TRP A 101 6.98 -10.48 -4.78
C TRP A 101 7.67 -11.82 -4.51
N LYS A 102 7.52 -12.80 -5.39
CA LYS A 102 8.20 -14.11 -5.25
C LYS A 102 9.72 -13.98 -5.30
N GLN A 103 10.23 -13.17 -6.23
CA GLN A 103 11.66 -12.89 -6.34
C GLN A 103 12.15 -12.07 -5.14
N ALA A 104 11.36 -11.08 -4.70
CA ALA A 104 11.68 -10.27 -3.53
C ALA A 104 11.73 -11.10 -2.24
N LEU A 105 10.79 -12.04 -2.05
CA LEU A 105 10.78 -12.97 -0.92
C LEU A 105 12.00 -13.88 -0.91
N GLY A 106 12.40 -14.40 -2.07
CA GLY A 106 13.64 -15.19 -2.20
C GLY A 106 14.89 -14.38 -1.82
N GLN A 107 14.99 -13.13 -2.27
CA GLN A 107 16.11 -12.25 -1.88
C GLN A 107 16.07 -11.87 -0.39
N LEU A 108 14.87 -11.72 0.19
CA LEU A 108 14.70 -11.48 1.63
C LEU A 108 15.16 -12.67 2.47
N ALA A 109 14.80 -13.88 2.08
CA ALA A 109 15.23 -15.09 2.78
C ALA A 109 16.76 -15.23 2.78
N LEU A 110 17.41 -14.91 1.65
CA LEU A 110 18.88 -14.95 1.55
C LEU A 110 19.56 -13.81 2.34
N ALA A 111 19.00 -12.60 2.33
CA ALA A 111 19.59 -11.44 2.98
C ALA A 111 19.35 -11.39 4.50
N TYR A 112 18.24 -11.99 4.97
CA TYR A 112 17.80 -11.96 6.37
C TYR A 112 17.26 -13.33 6.82
N PRO A 113 18.06 -14.41 6.75
CA PRO A 113 17.59 -15.78 7.00
C PRO A 113 16.95 -15.92 8.39
N ASP A 114 17.62 -15.46 9.45
CA ASP A 114 17.15 -15.54 10.84
C ASP A 114 15.78 -14.88 11.08
N ARG A 115 15.38 -13.94 10.23
CA ARG A 115 14.12 -13.20 10.36
C ARG A 115 13.00 -13.77 9.50
N ILE A 116 13.33 -14.45 8.41
CA ILE A 116 12.37 -14.84 7.38
C ILE A 116 12.11 -16.34 7.42
N GLU A 117 13.15 -17.16 7.56
CA GLU A 117 13.04 -18.63 7.57
C GLU A 117 12.06 -19.19 8.62
N PRO A 118 11.94 -18.63 9.84
CA PRO A 118 10.95 -19.08 10.83
C PRO A 118 9.49 -18.95 10.37
N HIS A 119 9.21 -18.23 9.29
CA HIS A 119 7.87 -17.97 8.75
C HIS A 119 7.63 -18.62 7.38
N LEU A 120 8.57 -19.43 6.87
CA LEU A 120 8.49 -20.09 5.55
C LEU A 120 8.12 -21.58 5.62
N THR A 121 7.94 -22.13 6.81
CA THR A 121 7.48 -23.51 7.08
C THR A 121 6.00 -23.54 7.39
#